data_AF-A0A1D8AXA8-F1
#
_entry.id   AF-A0A1D8AXA8-F1
#
_cell.length_a   1.000
_cell.length_b   1.000
_cell.length_c   1.000
_cell.angle_alpha   90.00
_cell.angle_beta   90.00
_cell.angle_gamma   90.00
#
_symmetry.space_group_name_H-M   'P 1'
#
loop_
_entity.id
_entity.type
_entity.pdbx_description
1 polymer ?
#
loop_
_entity_poly.entity_id
_entity_poly.type
_entity_poly.pdbx_seq_one_letter_code
_entity_poly.pdbx_strand_id
1 'polypeptide(L)'
;MLLQAGALVWLKISLVAAMTLLVCSYAGSALFASVAGLMLAVAAHLRPFTAAEGWLAWLRVWPNLGLFDPAPLLAGTGFGLPGLLALAGYWLAYLMLFGGLAAYVFSHREF
;
A
#
# COMPACT_ATOMS: atom_id res chain seq x y z
N MET A 1 4.23 -11.84 -19.45
CA MET A 1 3.63 -10.52 -19.17
C MET A 1 2.41 -10.61 -18.25
N LEU A 2 1.41 -11.46 -18.53
CA LEU A 2 0.22 -11.60 -17.66
C LEU A 2 0.54 -11.99 -16.21
N LEU A 3 1.48 -12.93 -16.00
CA LEU A 3 1.91 -13.37 -14.66
C LEU A 3 2.54 -12.24 -13.84
N GLN A 4 3.36 -11.41 -14.47
CA GLN A 4 4.01 -10.26 -13.83
C GLN A 4 3.00 -9.15 -13.52
N ALA A 5 2.03 -8.91 -14.41
CA ALA A 5 0.92 -7.98 -14.15
C ALA A 5 0.06 -8.47 -12.98
N GLY A 6 -0.24 -9.77 -12.93
CA GLY A 6 -0.95 -10.39 -11.81
C GLY A 6 -0.18 -10.27 -10.49
N ALA A 7 1.14 -10.46 -10.52
CA ALA A 7 1.99 -10.26 -9.35
C ALA A 7 1.95 -8.81 -8.84
N LEU A 8 2.01 -7.80 -9.73
CA LEU A 8 1.89 -6.39 -9.33
C LEU A 8 0.55 -6.08 -8.66
N VAL A 9 -0.55 -6.60 -9.23
CA VAL A 9 -1.88 -6.45 -8.64
C VAL A 9 -1.95 -7.13 -7.26
N TRP A 10 -1.36 -8.32 -7.11
CA TRP A 10 -1.28 -9.02 -5.83
C TRP A 10 -0.50 -8.24 -4.76
N LEU A 11 0.66 -7.67 -5.13
CA LEU A 11 1.45 -6.82 -4.23
C LEU A 11 0.65 -5.58 -3.79
N LYS A 12 -0.08 -4.96 -4.72
CA LYS A 12 -0.94 -3.82 -4.42
C LYS A 12 -2.05 -4.17 -3.43
N ILE A 13 -2.77 -5.28 -3.66
CA ILE A 13 -3.89 -5.70 -2.81
C ILE A 13 -3.41 -6.09 -1.41
N SER A 14 -2.33 -6.87 -1.31
CA SER A 14 -1.76 -7.27 -0.02
C SER A 14 -1.29 -6.08 0.82
N LEU A 15 -0.76 -5.04 0.18
CA LEU A 15 -0.38 -3.81 0.87
C LEU A 15 -1.59 -3.05 1.43
N VAL A 16 -2.66 -2.94 0.64
CA VAL A 16 -3.93 -2.35 1.08
C VAL A 16 -4.53 -3.15 2.24
N ALA A 17 -4.45 -4.48 2.18
CA ALA A 17 -4.89 -5.35 3.27
C ALA A 17 -4.08 -5.12 4.56
N ALA A 18 -2.75 -4.99 4.47
CA ALA A 18 -1.90 -4.69 5.62
C ALA A 18 -2.23 -3.31 6.25
N MET A 19 -2.48 -2.30 5.42
CA MET A 19 -2.93 -0.98 5.89
C MET A 19 -4.30 -1.07 6.59
N THR A 20 -5.22 -1.87 6.04
CA THR A 20 -6.55 -2.08 6.63
C THR A 20 -6.46 -2.83 7.95
N LEU A 21 -5.58 -3.83 8.07
CA LEU A 21 -5.33 -4.55 9.32
C LEU A 21 -4.79 -3.64 10.43
N LEU A 22 -3.90 -2.69 10.10
CA LEU A 22 -3.46 -1.69 11.06
C LEU A 22 -4.62 -0.80 11.54
N VAL A 23 -5.53 -0.43 10.64
CA VAL A 23 -6.73 0.30 11.06
C VAL A 23 -7.64 -0.57 11.94
N CYS A 24 -7.82 -1.85 11.59
CA CYS A 24 -8.54 -2.82 12.42
C CYS A 24 -7.94 -2.96 13.82
N SER A 25 -6.61 -2.87 13.98
CA SER A 25 -5.98 -2.98 15.30
C SER A 25 -6.32 -1.81 16.22
N TYR A 26 -6.77 -0.67 15.67
CA TYR A 26 -7.28 0.46 16.45
C TYR A 26 -8.82 0.49 16.54
N ALA A 27 -9.51 0.05 15.50
CA ALA A 27 -10.96 0.12 15.41
C ALA A 27 -11.67 -0.98 16.21
N GLY A 28 -12.74 -0.63 16.93
CA GLY A 28 -13.66 -1.61 17.54
C GLY A 28 -14.74 -2.13 16.58
N SER A 29 -14.73 -1.71 15.31
CA SER A 29 -15.75 -2.06 14.32
C SER A 29 -15.13 -2.38 12.96
N ALA A 30 -15.53 -3.53 12.40
CA ALA A 30 -15.11 -3.98 11.08
C ALA A 30 -15.53 -3.02 9.96
N LEU A 31 -16.68 -2.37 10.10
CA LEU A 31 -17.22 -1.45 9.09
C LEU A 31 -16.39 -0.16 9.02
N PHE A 32 -16.01 0.37 10.18
CA PHE A 32 -15.10 1.53 10.26
C PHE A 32 -13.73 1.17 9.67
N ALA A 33 -13.19 -0.01 10.01
CA ALA A 33 -11.88 -0.41 9.51
C ALA A 33 -11.86 -0.61 7.99
N SER A 34 -12.95 -1.16 7.43
CA SER A 34 -13.13 -1.31 5.98
C SER A 34 -13.14 0.06 5.27
N VAL A 35 -13.92 1.01 5.80
CA VAL A 35 -14.04 2.35 5.22
C VAL A 35 -12.74 3.15 5.35
N ALA A 36 -12.07 3.10 6.50
CA ALA A 36 -10.80 3.78 6.70
C ALA A 36 -9.65 3.13 5.92
N GLY A 37 -9.63 1.79 5.79
CA GLY A 37 -8.71 1.10 4.87
C GLY A 37 -8.92 1.51 3.41
N LEU A 38 -10.17 1.65 2.97
CA LEU A 38 -10.51 2.16 1.65
C LEU A 38 -10.05 3.62 1.46
N MET A 39 -10.28 4.49 2.45
CA MET A 39 -9.84 5.88 2.42
C MET A 39 -8.31 6.02 2.37
N LEU A 40 -7.59 5.14 3.08
CA LEU A 40 -6.13 5.09 3.00
C LEU A 40 -5.63 4.61 1.64
N ALA A 41 -6.32 3.66 1.01
CA ALA A 41 -6.01 3.24 -0.36
C ALA A 41 -6.24 4.39 -1.36
N VAL A 42 -7.31 5.18 -1.18
CA VAL A 42 -7.56 6.39 -1.98
C VAL A 42 -6.47 7.44 -1.76
N ALA A 43 -6.10 7.73 -0.51
CA ALA A 43 -5.02 8.67 -0.18
C ALA A 43 -3.69 8.25 -0.82
N ALA A 44 -3.34 6.97 -0.70
CA ALA A 44 -2.15 6.40 -1.31
C ALA A 44 -2.16 6.43 -2.86
N HIS A 45 -3.35 6.44 -3.47
CA HIS A 45 -3.52 6.64 -4.91
C HIS A 45 -3.46 8.11 -5.34
N LEU A 46 -3.80 9.04 -4.45
CA LEU A 46 -3.71 10.49 -4.68
C LEU A 46 -2.29 11.05 -4.48
N ARG A 47 -1.35 10.27 -3.96
CA ARG A 47 0.05 10.67 -3.77
C ARG A 47 0.73 11.28 -5.01
N PRO A 48 0.51 10.84 -6.26
CA PRO A 48 1.11 11.47 -7.44
C PRO A 48 0.72 12.95 -7.62
N PHE A 49 -0.41 13.38 -7.06
CA PHE A 49 -0.86 14.78 -7.08
C PHE A 49 -0.14 15.68 -6.05
N THR A 50 0.81 15.13 -5.28
CA THR A 50 1.64 15.88 -4.30
C THR A 50 2.82 16.63 -4.93
N ALA A 51 2.81 16.78 -6.26
CA ALA A 51 3.82 17.49 -7.03
C ALA A 51 3.87 18.99 -6.71
N ALA A 52 2.77 19.57 -6.21
CA ALA A 52 2.73 20.93 -5.68
C ALA A 52 3.06 20.90 -4.17
N GLU A 53 4.13 21.58 -3.76
CA GLU A 53 4.39 21.83 -2.34
C GLU A 53 3.23 22.61 -1.74
N GLY A 54 2.50 21.97 -0.82
CA GLY A 54 1.28 22.50 -0.23
C GLY A 54 0.74 21.57 0.83
N TRP A 55 -0.48 21.82 1.29
CA TRP A 55 -1.13 21.05 2.37
C TRP A 55 -1.24 19.54 2.08
N LEU A 56 -1.06 19.10 0.83
CA LEU A 56 -1.05 17.69 0.42
C LEU A 56 0.30 16.99 0.62
N ALA A 57 1.35 17.69 1.08
CA ALA A 57 2.69 17.10 1.25
C ALA A 57 2.71 15.90 2.22
N TRP A 58 1.78 15.82 3.19
CA TRP A 58 1.68 14.69 4.14
C TRP A 58 1.34 13.36 3.45
N LEU A 59 0.72 13.39 2.26
CA LEU A 59 0.46 12.17 1.47
C LEU A 59 1.74 11.47 1.02
N ARG A 60 2.90 12.13 1.07
CA ARG A 60 4.21 11.50 0.80
C ARG A 60 4.60 10.45 1.84
N VAL A 61 4.05 10.53 3.05
CA VAL A 61 4.26 9.54 4.13
C VAL A 61 3.61 8.19 3.77
N TRP A 62 2.58 8.20 2.92
CA TRP A 62 1.85 7.01 2.52
C TRP A 62 2.51 6.30 1.32
N PRO A 63 2.37 4.97 1.21
CA PRO A 63 2.95 4.24 0.10
C PRO A 63 2.36 4.70 -1.24
N ASN A 64 3.17 4.83 -2.28
CA ASN A 64 2.68 5.17 -3.61
C ASN A 64 2.10 3.93 -4.30
N LEU A 65 0.78 3.73 -4.20
CA LEU A 65 0.10 2.60 -4.85
C LEU A 65 0.09 2.69 -6.38
N GLY A 66 0.37 3.87 -6.94
CA GLY A 66 0.51 4.07 -8.39
C GLY A 66 1.73 3.37 -8.99
N LEU A 67 2.74 3.04 -8.17
CA LEU A 67 3.92 2.31 -8.64
C LEU A 67 3.62 0.86 -9.04
N PHE A 68 2.54 0.27 -8.51
CA PHE A 68 2.12 -1.10 -8.80
C PHE A 68 1.10 -1.18 -9.96
N ASP A 69 1.03 -0.15 -10.81
CA ASP A 69 0.13 -0.16 -11.96
C ASP A 69 0.59 -1.16 -13.03
N PRO A 70 -0.23 -2.17 -13.39
CA PRO A 70 0.11 -3.12 -14.45
C PRO A 70 0.00 -2.52 -15.87
N ALA A 71 -0.65 -1.35 -16.05
CA ALA A 71 -0.87 -0.74 -17.37
C ALA A 71 0.40 -0.58 -18.23
N PRO A 72 1.53 -0.02 -17.74
CA PRO A 72 2.77 0.06 -18.52
C PRO A 72 3.32 -1.34 -18.89
N LEU A 73 3.22 -2.31 -17.99
CA LEU A 73 3.69 -3.67 -18.26
C LEU A 73 2.85 -4.37 -19.34
N LEU A 74 1.54 -4.10 -19.38
CA LEU A 74 0.61 -4.59 -20.39
C LEU A 74 0.75 -3.83 -21.72
N ALA A 75 1.16 -2.55 -21.68
CA ALA A 75 1.47 -1.74 -22.86
C ALA A 75 2.82 -2.08 -23.52
N GLY A 76 3.56 -3.04 -22.96
CA GLY A 76 4.83 -3.50 -23.52
C GLY A 76 6.04 -2.64 -23.16
N THR A 77 5.88 -1.59 -22.34
CA THR A 77 6.98 -0.72 -21.84
C THR A 77 7.75 -1.38 -20.68
N GLY A 78 7.93 -2.69 -20.75
CA GLY A 78 8.25 -3.60 -19.65
C GLY A 78 9.23 -3.08 -18.59
N PHE A 79 8.93 -3.38 -17.33
CA PHE A 79 9.87 -3.17 -16.23
C PHE A 79 11.05 -4.13 -16.37
N GLY A 80 12.26 -3.59 -16.32
CA GLY A 80 13.46 -4.41 -16.16
C GLY A 80 13.44 -5.18 -14.83
N LEU A 81 14.15 -6.31 -14.76
CA LEU A 81 14.37 -7.07 -13.52
C LEU A 81 14.76 -6.20 -12.30
N PRO A 82 15.66 -5.18 -12.42
CA PRO A 82 15.97 -4.31 -11.29
C PRO A 82 14.78 -3.46 -10.83
N GLY A 83 13.90 -3.04 -11.74
CA GLY A 83 12.68 -2.30 -11.39
C GLY A 83 11.68 -3.17 -10.62
N LEU A 84 11.51 -4.43 -11.04
CA LEU A 84 10.66 -5.39 -10.34
C LEU A 84 11.20 -5.73 -8.94
N LEU A 85 12.51 -5.91 -8.80
CA LEU A 85 13.14 -6.15 -7.49
C LEU A 85 13.01 -4.93 -6.57
N ALA A 86 13.19 -3.72 -7.09
CA ALA A 86 12.97 -2.49 -6.33
C ALA A 86 11.52 -2.37 -5.84
N LEU A 87 10.54 -2.68 -6.70
CA LEU A 87 9.11 -2.73 -6.35
C LEU A 87 8.82 -3.78 -5.28
N ALA A 88 9.42 -4.97 -5.38
CA ALA A 88 9.28 -6.03 -4.38
C ALA A 88 9.89 -5.62 -3.03
N GLY A 89 11.07 -5.01 -3.03
CA GLY A 89 11.71 -4.48 -1.82
C GLY A 89 10.89 -3.37 -1.17
N TYR A 90 10.35 -2.45 -1.98
CA TYR A 90 9.45 -1.40 -1.53
C TYR A 90 8.18 -1.98 -0.89
N TRP A 91 7.54 -2.96 -1.57
CA TRP A 91 6.39 -3.68 -1.02
C TRP A 91 6.70 -4.33 0.33
N LEU A 92 7.81 -5.07 0.42
CA LEU A 92 8.21 -5.80 1.62
C LEU A 92 8.47 -4.85 2.80
N ALA A 93 9.11 -3.71 2.56
CA ALA A 93 9.36 -2.71 3.59
C ALA A 93 8.06 -2.17 4.21
N TYR A 94 7.08 -1.79 3.40
CA TYR A 94 5.79 -1.31 3.93
C TYR A 94 4.94 -2.43 4.53
N LEU A 95 5.00 -3.65 3.98
CA LEU A 95 4.31 -4.80 4.56
C LEU A 95 4.83 -5.11 5.97
N MET A 96 6.15 -5.09 6.17
CA MET A 96 6.77 -5.24 7.49
C MET A 96 6.41 -4.09 8.43
N LEU A 97 6.39 -2.85 7.93
CA LEU A 97 6.00 -1.68 8.74
C LEU A 97 4.56 -1.80 9.25
N PHE A 98 3.59 -1.97 8.36
CA PHE A 98 2.18 -2.03 8.74
C PHE A 98 1.84 -3.31 9.51
N GLY A 99 2.38 -4.46 9.09
CA GLY A 99 2.20 -5.73 9.79
C GLY A 99 2.83 -5.73 11.18
N GLY A 100 4.06 -5.19 11.30
CA GLY A 100 4.76 -5.06 12.58
C GLY A 100 4.06 -4.12 13.54
N LEU A 101 3.60 -2.96 13.05
CA LEU A 101 2.79 -2.03 13.85
C LEU A 101 1.48 -2.66 14.31
N ALA A 102 0.77 -3.36 13.42
CA ALA A 102 -0.46 -4.04 13.80
C ALA A 102 -0.21 -5.13 14.86
N ALA A 103 0.82 -5.96 14.68
CA ALA A 103 1.20 -6.99 15.64
C ALA A 103 1.59 -6.40 17.00
N TYR A 104 2.36 -5.30 16.99
CA TYR A 104 2.73 -4.56 18.19
C TYR A 104 1.50 -4.05 18.94
N VAL A 105 0.56 -3.40 18.23
CA VAL A 105 -0.69 -2.88 18.83
C VAL A 105 -1.54 -4.01 19.39
N PHE A 106 -1.66 -5.15 18.70
CA PHE A 106 -2.38 -6.31 19.23
C PHE A 106 -1.70 -6.90 20.48
N SER A 107 -0.37 -6.93 20.54
CA SER A 107 0.37 -7.45 21.70
C SER A 107 0.27 -6.57 22.96
N HIS A 108 0.02 -5.27 22.79
CA HIS A 108 -0.11 -4.29 23.88
C HIS A 108 -1.58 -3.94 24.20
N ARG A 109 -2.54 -4.56 23.51
CA ARG A 109 -3.95 -4.50 23.92
C ARG A 109 -4.10 -5.42 25.13
N GLU A 110 -4.12 -4.82 26.31
CA GLU A 110 -4.60 -5.47 27.53
C GLU A 110 -6.02 -5.99 27.26
N PHE A 111 -6.22 -7.31 27.35
CA PHE A 111 -7.54 -7.94 27.35
C PHE A 111 -8.10 -7.96 28.77
#